data_AF-A0A5C6XAL1-F1
#
_entry.id   AF-A0A5C6XAL1-F1
#
_cell.length_a   1.000
_cell.length_b   1.000
_cell.length_c   1.000
_cell.angle_alpha   90.00
_cell.angle_beta   90.00
_cell.angle_gamma   90.00
#
_symmetry.space_group_name_H-M   'P 1'
#
loop_
_entity.id
_entity.type
_entity.pdbx_description
1 polymer ?
#
loop_
_entity_poly.entity_id
_entity_poly.type
_entity_poly.pdbx_seq_one_letter_code
_entity_poly.pdbx_strand_id
1 'polypeptide(L)'
;MDTLEILSKAQELGGDERREAMMKTIIKARQLGCDATPGGGKVGGFNIRYGSLKYAVMDLNTKGEVFLHIKPHPNKDLSDELRDRANNFVSGLEGVQIKNAPINHYGQIEGAIEDVPEDAIDKFLHFAVETIREQYYRPHLED
;
A
#
# COMPACT_ATOMS: atom_id res chain seq x y z
N MET A 1 -5.18 18.09 5.86
CA MET A 1 -4.48 18.43 4.62
C MET A 1 -5.21 17.83 3.46
N ASP A 2 -5.36 18.56 2.37
CA ASP A 2 -5.88 18.03 1.11
C ASP A 2 -4.77 17.38 0.26
N THR A 3 -5.16 16.80 -0.89
CA THR A 3 -4.24 16.11 -1.81
C THR A 3 -3.10 17.00 -2.28
N LEU A 4 -3.36 18.27 -2.60
CA LEU A 4 -2.35 19.19 -3.11
C LEU A 4 -1.38 19.59 -2.01
N GLU A 5 -1.88 19.84 -0.80
CA GLU A 5 -1.04 20.12 0.37
C GLU A 5 -0.12 18.93 0.69
N ILE A 6 -0.62 17.70 0.61
CA ILE A 6 0.20 16.49 0.84
C ILE A 6 1.30 16.37 -0.22
N LEU A 7 0.96 16.52 -1.51
CA LEU A 7 1.95 16.40 -2.59
C LEU A 7 2.97 17.54 -2.57
N SER A 8 2.55 18.77 -2.26
CA SER A 8 3.46 19.90 -2.06
C SER A 8 4.40 19.62 -0.90
N LYS A 9 3.87 19.10 0.22
CA LYS A 9 4.71 18.77 1.37
C LYS A 9 5.70 17.64 1.09
N ALA A 10 5.28 16.64 0.33
CA ALA A 10 6.16 15.56 -0.10
C ALA A 10 7.30 16.08 -0.99
N GLN A 11 6.98 16.99 -1.92
CA GLN A 11 7.96 17.66 -2.78
C GLN A 11 8.98 18.48 -1.98
N GLU A 12 8.53 19.24 -0.97
CA GLU A 12 9.43 19.97 -0.08
C GLU A 12 10.42 19.05 0.65
N LEU A 13 10.00 17.83 1.01
CA LEU A 13 10.77 16.91 1.83
C LEU A 13 11.63 15.92 1.02
N GLY A 14 11.32 15.69 -0.25
CA GLY A 14 11.95 14.65 -1.08
C GLY A 14 12.14 15.01 -2.54
N GLY A 15 11.94 16.28 -2.90
CA GLY A 15 12.07 16.76 -4.26
C GLY A 15 10.95 16.29 -5.20
N ASP A 16 11.14 16.60 -6.47
CA ASP A 16 10.17 16.26 -7.53
C ASP A 16 10.01 14.75 -7.68
N GLU A 17 11.08 13.98 -7.48
CA GLU A 17 11.09 12.51 -7.56
C GLU A 17 10.10 11.89 -6.55
N ARG A 18 10.08 12.34 -5.30
CA ARG A 18 9.10 11.86 -4.30
C ARG A 18 7.67 12.18 -4.72
N ARG A 19 7.43 13.42 -5.16
CA ARG A 19 6.09 13.84 -5.61
C ARG A 19 5.63 12.98 -6.79
N GLU A 20 6.50 12.76 -7.77
CA GLU A 20 6.21 11.93 -8.93
C GLU A 20 5.97 10.48 -8.57
N ALA A 21 6.81 9.87 -7.73
CA ALA A 21 6.67 8.50 -7.28
C ALA A 21 5.35 8.28 -6.50
N MET A 22 4.98 9.22 -5.62
CA MET A 22 3.69 9.20 -4.94
C MET A 22 2.52 9.33 -5.94
N MET A 23 2.59 10.26 -6.89
CA MET A 23 1.55 10.43 -7.91
C MET A 23 1.38 9.18 -8.78
N LYS A 24 2.48 8.60 -9.27
CA LYS A 24 2.47 7.37 -10.06
C LYS A 24 1.82 6.23 -9.28
N THR A 25 2.21 6.05 -8.01
CA THR A 25 1.63 5.01 -7.15
C THR A 25 0.12 5.19 -6.98
N ILE A 26 -0.35 6.42 -6.75
CA ILE A 26 -1.79 6.73 -6.64
C ILE A 26 -2.52 6.42 -7.95
N ILE A 27 -1.94 6.78 -9.09
CA ILE A 27 -2.53 6.54 -10.41
C ILE A 27 -2.66 5.03 -10.66
N LYS A 28 -1.60 4.24 -10.41
CA LYS A 28 -1.62 2.78 -10.55
C LYS A 28 -2.66 2.14 -9.65
N ALA A 29 -2.71 2.53 -8.38
CA ALA A 29 -3.72 2.03 -7.46
C ALA A 29 -5.15 2.31 -7.96
N ARG A 30 -5.41 3.51 -8.49
CA ARG A 30 -6.71 3.86 -9.08
C ARG A 30 -7.07 3.02 -10.30
N GLN A 31 -6.11 2.70 -11.16
CA GLN A 31 -6.32 1.81 -12.30
C GLN A 31 -6.75 0.39 -11.88
N LEU A 32 -6.37 -0.04 -10.68
CA LEU A 32 -6.78 -1.31 -10.08
C LEU A 32 -8.12 -1.25 -9.34
N GLY A 33 -8.77 -0.08 -9.29
CA GLY A 33 -10.03 0.13 -8.58
C GLY A 33 -9.85 0.50 -7.10
N CYS A 34 -8.67 0.96 -6.70
CA CYS A 34 -8.46 1.52 -5.37
C CYS A 34 -8.79 3.02 -5.31
N ASP A 35 -9.28 3.46 -4.16
CA ASP A 35 -9.37 4.86 -3.79
C ASP A 35 -8.11 5.29 -3.02
N ALA A 36 -7.62 6.48 -3.30
CA ALA A 36 -6.56 7.14 -2.53
C ALA A 36 -7.13 8.39 -1.87
N THR A 37 -7.19 8.37 -0.53
CA THR A 37 -7.74 9.49 0.26
C THR A 37 -6.67 10.09 1.15
N PRO A 38 -6.65 11.43 1.36
CA PRO A 38 -5.81 12.05 2.36
C PRO A 38 -5.91 11.37 3.74
N GLY A 39 -4.76 11.06 4.34
CA GLY A 39 -4.61 10.28 5.57
C GLY A 39 -3.27 10.55 6.27
N GLY A 40 -2.79 9.63 7.12
CA GLY A 40 -1.44 9.72 7.71
C GLY A 40 -1.27 10.63 8.94
N GLY A 41 -2.35 11.00 9.62
CA GLY A 41 -2.31 11.76 10.88
C GLY A 41 -1.60 13.12 10.75
N LYS A 42 -0.74 13.46 11.71
CA LYS A 42 0.00 14.75 11.72
C LYS A 42 1.05 14.86 10.61
N VAL A 43 1.57 13.74 10.12
CA VAL A 43 2.58 13.72 9.05
C VAL A 43 1.92 13.94 7.68
N GLY A 44 0.69 13.46 7.52
CA GLY A 44 -0.04 13.51 6.28
C GLY A 44 0.44 12.49 5.27
N GLY A 45 -0.43 12.15 4.32
CA GLY A 45 -0.19 11.08 3.38
C GLY A 45 -1.45 10.63 2.67
N PHE A 46 -1.38 9.47 2.04
CA PHE A 46 -2.50 8.83 1.39
C PHE A 46 -2.74 7.46 1.99
N ASN A 47 -4.01 7.20 2.27
CA ASN A 47 -4.52 5.88 2.56
C ASN A 47 -5.05 5.31 1.25
N ILE A 48 -4.48 4.20 0.77
CA ILE A 48 -4.92 3.49 -0.43
C ILE A 48 -5.79 2.32 0.00
N ARG A 49 -7.05 2.32 -0.46
CA ARG A 49 -8.08 1.37 -0.06
C ARG A 49 -8.75 0.75 -1.29
N TYR A 50 -9.11 -0.52 -1.23
CA TYR A 50 -9.77 -1.21 -2.34
C TYR A 50 -11.24 -1.53 -2.06
N GLY A 51 -12.06 -1.30 -3.08
CA GLY A 51 -13.47 -1.68 -3.11
C GLY A 51 -14.38 -0.86 -2.19
N SER A 52 -15.68 -1.14 -2.28
CA SER A 52 -16.74 -0.44 -1.52
C SER A 52 -16.58 -0.54 0.00
N LEU A 53 -15.93 -1.61 0.48
CA LEU A 53 -15.67 -1.87 1.89
C LEU A 53 -14.36 -1.24 2.39
N LYS A 54 -13.63 -0.53 1.51
CA LYS A 54 -12.43 0.23 1.82
C LYS A 54 -11.35 -0.62 2.51
N TYR A 55 -11.07 -1.80 1.97
CA TYR A 55 -10.04 -2.69 2.50
C TYR A 55 -8.65 -2.06 2.37
N ALA A 56 -7.80 -2.21 3.40
CA ALA A 56 -6.47 -1.64 3.43
C ALA A 56 -5.54 -2.31 2.41
N VAL A 57 -4.88 -1.50 1.56
CA VAL A 57 -3.92 -1.97 0.57
C VAL A 57 -2.54 -1.42 0.88
N MET A 58 -2.41 -0.09 0.92
CA MET A 58 -1.13 0.59 1.12
C MET A 58 -1.35 1.92 1.81
N ASP A 59 -0.40 2.36 2.62
CA ASP A 59 -0.33 3.76 3.07
C ASP A 59 1.00 4.37 2.62
N LEU A 60 0.95 5.65 2.26
CA LEU A 60 2.10 6.47 1.87
C LEU A 60 2.06 7.76 2.69
N ASN A 61 3.19 8.27 3.15
CA ASN A 61 3.21 9.56 3.84
C ASN A 61 4.14 10.59 3.18
N THR A 62 4.07 11.84 3.63
CA THR A 62 4.85 12.95 3.06
C THR A 62 6.36 12.77 3.22
N LYS A 63 6.82 11.89 4.11
CA LYS A 63 8.23 11.51 4.26
C LYS A 63 8.67 10.43 3.27
N GLY A 64 7.78 9.97 2.40
CA GLY A 64 8.03 8.89 1.46
C GLY A 64 7.93 7.49 2.09
N GLU A 65 7.51 7.36 3.35
CA GLU A 65 7.39 6.04 3.98
C GLU A 65 6.23 5.25 3.37
N VAL A 66 6.50 4.01 3.01
CA VAL A 66 5.56 3.07 2.38
C VAL A 66 5.20 1.97 3.36
N PHE A 67 3.89 1.77 3.55
CA PHE A 67 3.34 0.70 4.37
C PHE A 67 2.51 -0.24 3.51
N LEU A 68 2.94 -1.50 3.44
CA LEU A 68 2.34 -2.58 2.67
C LEU A 68 1.37 -3.36 3.56
N HIS A 69 0.06 -3.24 3.36
CA HIS A 69 -0.93 -3.96 4.17
C HIS A 69 -1.11 -5.39 3.66
N ILE A 70 -0.73 -6.37 4.47
CA ILE A 70 -1.06 -7.78 4.22
C ILE A 70 -2.33 -8.22 4.94
N LYS A 71 -2.82 -7.41 5.89
CA LYS A 71 -4.09 -7.58 6.60
C LYS A 71 -5.08 -6.49 6.18
N PRO A 72 -5.88 -6.72 5.11
CA PRO A 72 -6.71 -5.68 4.53
C PRO A 72 -7.92 -5.32 5.40
N HIS A 73 -8.44 -6.29 6.16
CA HIS A 73 -9.59 -6.08 7.03
C HIS A 73 -9.13 -5.72 8.45
N PRO A 74 -9.58 -4.60 9.04
CA PRO A 74 -9.09 -4.17 10.35
C PRO A 74 -9.41 -5.17 11.48
N ASN A 75 -10.62 -5.73 11.45
CA ASN A 75 -11.13 -6.61 12.51
C ASN A 75 -11.08 -8.11 12.21
N LYS A 76 -10.62 -8.53 11.02
CA LYS A 76 -10.50 -9.96 10.69
C LYS A 76 -9.03 -10.30 10.57
N ASP A 77 -8.59 -11.25 11.36
CA ASP A 77 -7.22 -11.76 11.27
C ASP A 77 -6.98 -12.49 9.95
N LEU A 78 -5.73 -12.51 9.51
CA LEU A 78 -5.31 -13.40 8.44
C LEU A 78 -5.18 -14.81 9.00
N SER A 79 -5.58 -15.79 8.20
CA SER A 79 -5.16 -17.17 8.45
C SER A 79 -3.64 -17.27 8.37
N ASP A 80 -3.06 -18.25 9.08
CA ASP A 80 -1.62 -18.48 9.06
C ASP A 80 -1.11 -18.72 7.63
N GLU A 81 -1.85 -19.49 6.81
CA GLU A 81 -1.53 -19.74 5.40
C GLU A 81 -1.46 -18.46 4.57
N LEU A 82 -2.45 -17.57 4.69
CA LEU A 82 -2.45 -16.30 3.97
C LEU A 82 -1.32 -15.38 4.45
N ARG A 83 -1.02 -15.41 5.76
CA ARG A 83 0.06 -14.61 6.35
C ARG A 83 1.41 -15.08 5.81
N ASP A 84 1.63 -16.38 5.74
CA ASP A 84 2.86 -16.97 5.22
C ASP A 84 2.99 -16.70 3.71
N ARG A 85 1.90 -16.86 2.95
CA ARG A 85 1.84 -16.48 1.53
C ARG A 85 2.23 -15.02 1.30
N ALA A 86 1.67 -14.11 2.09
CA ALA A 86 1.96 -12.68 1.97
C ALA A 86 3.40 -12.34 2.38
N ASN A 87 3.91 -12.94 3.46
CA ASN A 87 5.30 -12.73 3.88
C ASN A 87 6.31 -13.25 2.84
N ASN A 88 6.06 -14.43 2.27
CA ASN A 88 6.88 -14.99 1.20
C ASN A 88 6.84 -14.10 -0.04
N PHE A 89 5.65 -13.62 -0.43
CA PHE A 89 5.51 -12.70 -1.56
C PHE A 89 6.32 -11.41 -1.34
N VAL A 90 6.12 -10.73 -0.20
CA VAL A 90 6.79 -9.46 0.08
C VAL A 90 8.31 -9.64 0.19
N SER A 91 8.77 -10.74 0.78
CA SER A 91 10.21 -11.06 0.88
C SER A 91 10.85 -11.37 -0.49
N GLY A 92 10.04 -11.72 -1.49
CA GLY A 92 10.46 -11.93 -2.87
C GLY A 92 10.44 -10.68 -3.75
N LEU A 93 10.05 -9.52 -3.23
CA LEU A 93 10.07 -8.26 -3.99
C LEU A 93 11.51 -7.77 -4.16
N GLU A 94 11.98 -7.77 -5.41
CA GLU A 94 13.32 -7.32 -5.76
C GLU A 94 13.51 -5.82 -5.44
N GLY A 95 14.65 -5.48 -4.84
CA GLY A 95 14.99 -4.11 -4.45
C GLY A 95 14.13 -3.54 -3.31
N VAL A 96 13.40 -4.38 -2.57
CA VAL A 96 12.63 -3.98 -1.40
C VAL A 96 13.14 -4.70 -0.16
N GLN A 97 13.39 -3.94 0.91
CA GLN A 97 13.67 -4.46 2.24
C GLN A 97 12.56 -4.03 3.19
N ILE A 98 12.12 -4.91 4.10
CA ILE A 98 11.05 -4.63 5.06
C ILE A 98 11.65 -4.52 6.46
N LYS A 99 11.43 -3.36 7.11
CA LYS A 99 11.97 -3.04 8.44
C LYS A 99 11.46 -3.97 9.55
N ASN A 100 10.22 -4.43 9.42
CA ASN A 100 9.49 -5.14 10.48
C ASN A 100 9.02 -6.53 10.03
N ALA A 101 9.89 -7.27 9.34
CA ALA A 101 9.65 -8.67 9.01
C ALA A 101 9.83 -9.58 10.25
N PRO A 102 9.03 -10.66 10.40
CA PRO A 102 7.86 -11.01 9.58
C PRO A 102 6.68 -10.07 9.87
N ILE A 103 5.91 -9.81 8.82
CA ILE A 103 4.75 -8.93 8.84
C ILE A 103 3.55 -9.67 9.42
N ASN A 104 2.87 -9.05 10.39
CA ASN A 104 1.59 -9.53 10.92
C ASN A 104 0.38 -8.73 10.42
N HIS A 105 0.57 -7.45 10.11
CA HIS A 105 -0.51 -6.52 9.73
C HIS A 105 -0.10 -5.71 8.50
N TYR A 106 0.94 -4.89 8.66
CA TYR A 106 1.56 -4.14 7.59
C TYR A 106 3.08 -4.17 7.71
N GLY A 107 3.78 -4.18 6.58
CA GLY A 107 5.23 -4.06 6.48
C GLY A 107 5.62 -2.65 6.11
N GLN A 108 6.66 -2.09 6.72
CA GLN A 108 7.24 -0.82 6.34
C GLN A 108 8.50 -1.05 5.49
N ILE A 109 8.58 -0.41 4.32
CA ILE A 109 9.77 -0.48 3.46
C ILE A 109 10.95 0.30 4.09
N GLU A 110 12.14 -0.25 4.00
CA GLU A 110 13.43 0.38 4.34
C GLU A 110 13.90 1.28 3.20
N GLY A 111 13.14 2.35 2.93
CA GLY A 111 13.40 3.29 1.85
C GLY A 111 12.25 4.26 1.66
N ALA A 112 12.51 5.38 0.99
CA ALA A 112 11.46 6.30 0.57
C ALA A 112 10.89 5.85 -0.78
N ILE A 113 9.62 6.18 -1.05
CA ILE A 113 8.88 5.75 -2.25
C ILE A 113 9.60 6.05 -3.58
N GLU A 114 10.38 7.12 -3.66
CA GLU A 114 11.20 7.47 -4.82
C GLU A 114 12.37 6.50 -5.07
N ASP A 115 12.85 5.82 -4.03
CA ASP A 115 13.93 4.84 -4.11
C ASP A 115 13.40 3.41 -4.32
N VAL A 116 12.09 3.20 -4.17
CA VAL A 116 11.46 1.88 -4.32
C VAL A 116 11.27 1.55 -5.80
N PRO A 117 11.69 0.36 -6.27
CA PRO A 117 11.43 -0.06 -7.63
C PRO A 117 9.94 0.00 -7.98
N GLU A 118 9.63 0.69 -9.08
CA GLU A 118 8.24 0.90 -9.51
C GLU A 118 7.49 -0.42 -9.78
N ASP A 119 8.21 -1.44 -10.26
CA ASP A 119 7.69 -2.81 -10.47
C ASP A 119 7.33 -3.52 -9.16
N ALA A 120 8.07 -3.28 -8.07
CA ALA A 120 7.76 -3.87 -6.78
C ALA A 120 6.45 -3.30 -6.18
N ILE A 121 6.25 -1.98 -6.33
CA ILE A 121 4.98 -1.32 -5.96
C ILE A 121 3.82 -1.89 -6.76
N ASP A 122 3.99 -2.03 -8.08
CA ASP A 122 2.96 -2.55 -8.98
C ASP A 122 2.57 -3.99 -8.63
N LYS A 123 3.56 -4.88 -8.51
CA LYS A 123 3.37 -6.27 -8.09
C LYS A 123 2.64 -6.36 -6.76
N PHE A 124 3.02 -5.55 -5.78
CA PHE A 124 2.36 -5.55 -4.49
C PHE A 124 0.89 -5.09 -4.57
N LEU A 125 0.61 -4.01 -5.30
CA LEU A 125 -0.77 -3.53 -5.48
C LEU A 125 -1.66 -4.62 -6.11
N HIS A 126 -1.16 -5.29 -7.15
CA HIS A 126 -1.85 -6.42 -7.79
C HIS A 126 -2.09 -7.57 -6.80
N PHE A 127 -1.05 -8.00 -6.07
CA PHE A 127 -1.16 -9.06 -5.08
C PHE A 127 -2.21 -8.75 -3.99
N ALA A 128 -2.19 -7.52 -3.46
CA ALA A 128 -3.11 -7.08 -2.42
C ALA A 128 -4.55 -7.05 -2.93
N VAL A 129 -4.79 -6.47 -4.11
CA VAL A 129 -6.13 -6.41 -4.71
C VAL A 129 -6.68 -7.80 -5.02
N GLU A 130 -5.88 -8.68 -5.63
CA GLU A 130 -6.30 -10.05 -5.92
C GLU A 130 -6.59 -10.83 -4.63
N THR A 131 -5.73 -10.71 -3.62
CA THR A 131 -5.98 -11.33 -2.31
C THR A 131 -7.30 -10.84 -1.71
N ILE A 132 -7.62 -9.54 -1.82
CA ILE A 132 -8.88 -9.01 -1.33
C ILE A 132 -10.07 -9.57 -2.13
N ARG A 133 -9.97 -9.62 -3.45
CA ARG A 133 -11.00 -10.17 -4.33
C ARG A 133 -11.30 -11.62 -3.98
N GLU A 134 -10.27 -12.44 -3.86
CA GLU A 134 -10.40 -13.88 -3.58
C GLU A 134 -10.95 -14.15 -2.18
N GLN A 135 -10.45 -13.44 -1.17
CA GLN A 135 -10.73 -13.80 0.23
C GLN A 135 -11.97 -13.11 0.80
N TYR A 136 -12.33 -11.94 0.28
CA TYR A 136 -13.38 -11.11 0.88
C TYR A 136 -14.54 -10.79 -0.06
N TYR A 137 -14.38 -10.89 -1.37
CA TYR A 137 -15.48 -10.62 -2.32
C TYR A 137 -16.03 -11.88 -2.99
N ARG A 138 -15.16 -12.76 -3.53
CA ARG A 138 -15.57 -14.00 -4.21
C ARG A 138 -16.51 -14.88 -3.37
N PRO A 139 -16.27 -15.09 -2.05
CA PRO A 139 -17.16 -15.90 -1.22
C PRO A 139 -18.60 -15.34 -1.08
N HIS A 140 -18.86 -14.10 -1.52
CA HIS A 140 -20.18 -13.46 -1.47
C HIS A 140 -20.80 -13.26 -2.86
N LEU A 141 -20.11 -13.66 -3.93
CA LEU A 141 -20.59 -13.58 -5.32
C LEU A 141 -20.98 -14.96 -5.88
N GLU A 142 -20.50 -16.03 -5.26
CA GLU A 142 -20.75 -17.43 -5.66
C GLU A 142 -21.89 -18.09 -4.84
N ASP A 143 -22.69 -17.28 -4.14
CA ASP A 143 -23.93 -17.69 -3.43
C ASP A 143 -25.19 -17.50 -4.31
#